data_AF-A0A940VSN2-F1
#
_entry.id   AF-A0A940VSN2-F1
#
_cell.length_a   1.000
_cell.length_b   1.000
_cell.length_c   1.000
_cell.angle_alpha   90.00
_cell.angle_beta   90.00
_cell.angle_gamma   90.00
#
_symmetry.space_group_name_H-M   'P 1'
#
loop_
_entity.id
_entity.type
_entity.pdbx_description
1 polymer ?
#
loop_
_entity_poly.entity_id
_entity_poly.type
_entity_poly.pdbx_seq_one_letter_code
_entity_poly.pdbx_strand_id
1 'polypeptide(L)' 'GFDVVFCRNVLIYFDTESRQQVVERFYRSLHTGGYIFLGHSESVGRITELFKMRRAGEHIVYYKP' A
#
# COMPACT_ATOMS: atom_id res chain seq x y z
N GLY A 1 13.67 3.55 7.99
CA GLY A 1 12.45 3.14 7.26
C GLY A 1 12.80 2.76 5.84
N PHE A 2 11.82 2.32 5.06
CA PHE A 2 11.99 1.98 3.65
C PHE A 2 11.51 3.13 2.76
N ASP A 3 12.14 3.30 1.60
CA ASP A 3 11.69 4.26 0.59
C ASP A 3 10.64 3.63 -0.34
N VAL A 4 10.71 2.31 -0.55
CA VAL A 4 9.79 1.58 -1.41
C VAL A 4 9.47 0.21 -0.82
N VAL A 5 8.20 -0.19 -0.88
CA VAL A 5 7.71 -1.55 -0.57
C VAL A 5 6.94 -2.11 -1.77
N PHE A 6 7.21 -3.35 -2.14
CA PHE A 6 6.40 -4.09 -3.12
C PHE A 6 5.61 -5.17 -2.40
N CYS A 7 4.28 -5.13 -2.53
CA CYS A 7 3.39 -6.13 -1.97
C CYS A 7 2.32 -6.45 -3.02
N ARG A 8 2.67 -7.31 -3.98
CA ARG A 8 1.83 -7.64 -5.14
C ARG A 8 1.34 -9.07 -5.05
N ASN A 9 0.05 -9.27 -5.26
CA ASN A 9 -0.63 -10.58 -5.26
C ASN A 9 -0.53 -11.31 -3.92
N VAL A 10 -0.51 -10.58 -2.80
CA VAL A 10 -0.39 -11.15 -1.44
C VAL A 10 -1.55 -10.73 -0.56
N LEU A 11 -2.01 -9.47 -0.65
CA LEU A 11 -3.10 -8.97 0.21
C LEU A 11 -4.42 -9.69 -0.05
N ILE A 12 -4.61 -10.27 -1.23
CA ILE A 12 -5.80 -11.05 -1.59
C ILE A 12 -6.01 -12.32 -0.75
N TYR A 13 -4.98 -12.80 -0.05
CA TYR A 13 -5.07 -14.00 0.79
C TYR A 13 -5.45 -13.70 2.24
N PHE A 14 -5.49 -12.43 2.62
CA PHE A 14 -5.80 -12.01 3.97
C PHE A 14 -7.26 -11.58 4.10
N ASP A 15 -7.85 -11.82 5.27
CA ASP A 15 -9.13 -11.23 5.64
C ASP A 15 -9.02 -9.70 5.80
N THR A 16 -10.14 -9.03 6.06
CA THR A 16 -10.18 -7.56 6.15
C THR A 16 -9.33 -7.01 7.29
N GLU A 17 -9.36 -7.65 8.46
CA GLU A 17 -8.62 -7.20 9.63
C GLU A 17 -7.11 -7.36 9.43
N SER A 18 -6.68 -8.53 8.98
CA SER A 18 -5.29 -8.85 8.68
C SER A 18 -4.71 -7.94 7.60
N ARG A 19 -5.49 -7.65 6.54
CA ARG A 19 -5.09 -6.67 5.51
C ARG A 19 -4.83 -5.29 6.11
N GLN A 20 -5.73 -4.82 6.97
CA GLN A 20 -5.56 -3.51 7.61
C GLN A 20 -4.30 -3.46 8.47
N GLN A 21 -4.08 -4.47 9.32
CA GLN A 21 -2.90 -4.55 10.16
C GLN A 21 -1.60 -4.57 9.34
N VAL A 22 -1.56 -5.33 8.24
CA VAL A 22 -0.38 -5.40 7.35
C VAL A 22 -0.12 -4.05 6.69
N VAL A 23 -1.15 -3.40 6.16
CA VAL A 23 -1.02 -2.10 5.49
C VAL A 23 -0.56 -1.00 6.46
N GLU A 24 -1.09 -0.99 7.69
CA GLU A 24 -0.64 -0.05 8.73
C GLU A 24 0.84 -0.27 9.11
N ARG A 25 1.29 -1.54 9.18
CA ARG A 25 2.70 -1.86 9.42
C ARG A 25 3.60 -1.38 8.27
N PHE A 26 3.16 -1.52 7.02
CA PHE A 26 3.88 -0.92 5.89
C PHE A 26 3.97 0.60 6.00
N TYR A 27 2.86 1.27 6.32
CA TYR A 27 2.84 2.73 6.51
C TYR A 27 3.82 3.20 7.59
N ARG A 28 3.89 2.50 8.72
CA ARG A 28 4.83 2.81 9.81
C ARG A 28 6.28 2.56 9.40
N SER A 29 6.52 1.55 8.57
CA SER A 29 7.86 1.16 8.11
C SER A 29 8.41 2.07 7.00
N LEU A 30 7.54 2.74 6.23
CA LEU A 30 7.92 3.67 5.17
C LEU A 30 8.39 5.03 5.70
N HIS A 31 9.37 5.63 5.01
CA HIS A 31 9.67 7.05 5.15
C HIS A 31 8.53 7.92 4.59
N THR A 32 8.40 9.15 5.10
CA THR A 32 7.60 10.20 4.46
C THR A 32 8.07 10.38 3.02
N GLY A 33 7.14 10.40 2.07
CA GLY A 33 7.41 10.37 0.63
C GLY A 33 7.69 8.98 0.05
N GLY A 34 7.75 7.93 0.87
CA GLY A 34 7.97 6.56 0.44
C GLY A 34 6.74 5.94 -0.24
N TYR A 35 6.96 4.93 -1.08
CA TYR A 35 5.95 4.34 -1.95
C TYR A 35 5.63 2.88 -1.62
N ILE A 36 4.39 2.47 -1.88
CA ILE A 36 3.98 1.07 -1.93
C ILE A 36 3.33 0.74 -3.28
N PHE A 37 3.76 -0.38 -3.85
CA PHE A 37 3.27 -0.93 -5.12
C PHE A 37 2.49 -2.21 -4.86
N LEU A 38 1.25 -2.26 -5.38
CA LEU A 38 0.34 -3.39 -5.22
C LEU A 38 0.06 -4.08 -6.56
N GLY A 39 -0.54 -5.27 -6.50
CA GLY A 39 -1.04 -5.98 -7.66
C GLY A 39 -2.28 -5.31 -8.27
N HIS A 40 -2.62 -5.68 -9.50
CA HIS A 40 -3.70 -5.05 -10.27
C HIS A 40 -5.08 -5.17 -9.62
N SER A 41 -5.31 -6.23 -8.84
CA SER A 41 -6.58 -6.49 -8.15
C SER A 41 -6.59 -5.99 -6.70
N GLU A 42 -5.52 -5.33 -6.25
CA GLU A 42 -5.30 -4.92 -4.87
C GLU A 42 -5.38 -3.39 -4.74
N SER A 43 -5.97 -2.90 -3.65
CA SER A 43 -6.09 -1.47 -3.39
C SER A 43 -6.10 -1.20 -1.89
N VAL A 44 -5.21 -0.31 -1.43
CA VAL A 44 -5.20 0.17 -0.03
C VAL A 44 -6.30 1.18 0.26
N GLY A 45 -6.87 1.83 -0.77
CA GLY A 45 -7.92 2.84 -0.58
C GLY A 45 -9.24 2.29 -0.02
N ARG A 46 -9.44 0.96 -0.05
CA ARG A 46 -10.57 0.28 0.61
C ARG A 46 -10.25 -0.19 2.03
N ILE A 47 -8.99 -0.08 2.45
CA ILE A 47 -8.45 -0.65 3.68
C ILE A 47 -8.08 0.48 4.66
N THR A 48 -7.56 1.59 4.17
CA THR A 48 -7.12 2.74 4.98
C THR A 48 -7.04 4.02 4.18
N GLU A 49 -7.16 5.17 4.85
CA GLU A 49 -6.95 6.51 4.29
C GLU A 49 -5.52 7.05 4.51
N LEU A 50 -4.64 6.26 5.15
CA LEU A 50 -3.27 6.69 5.47
C LEU A 50 -2.42 6.99 4.23
N PHE A 51 -2.62 6.21 3.16
CA PHE A 51 -1.88 6.37 1.91
C PHE A 51 -2.60 7.31 0.96
N LYS A 52 -1.84 8.16 0.27
CA LYS A 52 -2.34 8.92 -0.88
C LYS A 52 -2.10 8.15 -2.16
N MET A 53 -3.06 8.22 -3.08
CA MET A 53 -2.98 7.61 -4.39
C MET A 53 -2.36 8.58 -5.41
N ARG A 54 -1.46 8.08 -6.26
CA ARG A 54 -0.93 8.79 -7.42
C ARG A 54 -0.95 7.88 -8.65
N ARG A 55 -1.27 8.43 -9.82
CA ARG A 55 -1.12 7.70 -11.10
C ARG A 55 0.31 7.84 -11.62
N ALA A 56 0.88 6.73 -12.07
CA ALA A 56 2.18 6.65 -12.71
C ALA A 56 2.02 5.85 -14.02
N GLY A 57 1.76 6.56 -15.11
CA GLY A 57 1.30 5.95 -16.36
C GLY A 57 -0.04 5.24 -16.18
N GLU A 58 -0.14 4.01 -16.67
CA GLU A 58 -1.32 3.14 -16.52
C GLU A 58 -1.45 2.50 -15.13
N HIS A 59 -0.44 2.69 -14.26
CA HIS A 59 -0.42 2.09 -12.93
C HIS A 59 -0.86 3.09 -11.86
N ILE A 60 -1.47 2.54 -10.81
CA ILE A 60 -1.74 3.26 -9.58
C ILE A 60 -0.63 2.91 -8.58
N VAL A 61 -0.03 3.95 -8.00
CA VAL A 61 0.94 3.83 -6.92
C VAL A 61 0.40 4.55 -5.69
N TYR A 62 0.80 4.09 -4.51
CA TYR A 62 0.41 4.70 -3.25
C TYR A 62 1.64 5.22 -2.53
N TYR A 63 1.52 6.37 -1.88
CA TYR A 63 2.64 6.97 -1.17
C TYR A 63 2.22 7.45 0.22
N LYS A 64 3.19 7.40 1.14
CA LYS A 64 3.08 8.01 2.46
C LYS A 64 3.31 9.51 2.30
N PRO A 65 2.31 10.37 2.56
CA PRO A 65 2.50 11.81 2.47
C PRO A 65 3.53 12.32 3.48
#